data_AF-A0A068UXA2-F1
#
_entry.id   AF-A0A068UXA2-F1
#
_cell.length_a   1.000
_cell.length_b   1.000
_cell.length_c   1.000
_cell.angle_alpha   90.00
_cell.angle_beta   90.00
_cell.angle_gamma   90.00
#
_symmetry.space_group_name_H-M   'P 1'
#
loop_
_entity.id
_entity.type
_entity.pdbx_description
1 polymer ?
#
loop_
_entity_poly.entity_id
_entity_poly.type
_entity_poly.pdbx_seq_one_letter_code
_entity_poly.pdbx_strand_id
1 'polypeptide(L)'
;MEKFAAKSNKDGTPVEKKGWFDYDYESFVDVSKRVIQGRNRTQQQQVVREVLLSMLPPGAPAQFRKLFPPTRWACEFNATITVPFFDWLVGPSEVVEVEVNGVKQRSGVRIKKCRYLENSGCVGMCVNMCKIPTQDFFTDEFGLPLTMTPNFEDMSCEMVYGQAPPPFEDDPASKQPCFADICSLANPNSSVCPKLQI
;
A
#
# COMPACT_ATOMS: atom_id res chain seq x y z
N MET A 1 13.13 -4.75 3.81
CA MET A 1 12.91 -4.77 2.35
C MET A 1 14.16 -5.06 1.53
N GLU A 2 15.37 -4.65 1.93
CA GLU A 2 16.60 -4.81 1.12
C GLU A 2 16.87 -6.21 0.58
N LYS A 3 16.64 -7.27 1.39
CA LYS A 3 16.84 -8.66 0.97
C LYS A 3 16.02 -9.05 -0.27
N PHE A 4 14.96 -8.31 -0.57
CA PHE A 4 14.06 -8.54 -1.71
C PHE A 4 14.32 -7.58 -2.89
N ALA A 5 15.11 -6.53 -2.69
CA ALA A 5 15.42 -5.55 -3.73
C ALA A 5 16.45 -6.11 -4.73
N ALA A 6 16.37 -5.66 -5.99
CA ALA A 6 17.40 -5.97 -6.98
C ALA A 6 18.80 -5.48 -6.51
N LYS A 7 19.83 -6.30 -6.76
CA LYS A 7 21.21 -6.10 -6.26
C LYS A 7 22.07 -5.15 -7.11
N SER A 8 21.59 -4.72 -8.27
CA SER A 8 22.32 -3.85 -9.20
C SER A 8 21.40 -2.78 -9.78
N ASN A 9 21.93 -1.58 -10.01
CA ASN A 9 21.27 -0.54 -10.79
C ASN A 9 21.23 -0.93 -12.28
N LYS A 10 20.45 -0.20 -13.09
CA LYS A 10 20.31 -0.44 -14.54
C LYS A 10 21.65 -0.39 -15.32
N ASP A 11 22.67 0.23 -14.73
CA ASP A 11 24.03 0.39 -15.25
C ASP A 11 25.01 -0.69 -14.74
N GLY A 12 24.53 -1.69 -13.99
CA GLY A 12 25.36 -2.79 -13.49
C GLY A 12 26.24 -2.43 -12.30
N THR A 13 26.12 -1.21 -11.75
CA THR A 13 26.91 -0.78 -10.59
C THR A 13 26.45 -1.49 -9.30
N PRO A 14 27.37 -1.91 -8.42
CA PRO A 14 27.03 -2.49 -7.13
C PRO A 14 26.34 -1.46 -6.23
N VAL A 15 25.27 -1.88 -5.56
CA VAL A 15 24.60 -1.04 -4.54
C VAL A 15 25.52 -0.87 -3.34
N GLU A 16 25.93 0.37 -3.03
CA GLU A 16 26.65 0.70 -1.79
C GLU A 16 25.80 0.32 -0.56
N LYS A 17 26.43 -0.37 0.41
CA LYS A 17 25.78 -0.71 1.68
C LYS A 17 25.70 0.54 2.55
N LYS A 18 24.51 1.12 2.68
CA LYS A 18 24.24 2.24 3.59
C LYS A 18 24.23 1.79 5.06
N GLY A 19 24.69 2.65 5.96
CA GLY A 19 24.63 2.41 7.41
C GLY A 19 23.21 2.57 7.95
N TRP A 20 22.94 2.09 9.17
CA TRP A 20 21.61 2.19 9.80
C TRP A 20 21.15 3.66 9.93
N PHE A 21 22.08 4.60 10.10
CA PHE A 21 21.77 6.03 10.25
C PHE A 21 21.48 6.77 8.94
N ASP A 22 21.72 6.18 7.77
CA ASP A 22 21.50 6.81 6.45
C ASP A 22 20.12 6.51 5.85
N TYR A 23 19.24 5.89 6.64
CA TYR A 23 17.90 5.49 6.24
C TYR A 23 16.90 6.64 6.37
N ASP A 24 16.87 7.48 5.34
CA ASP A 24 15.83 8.48 5.16
C ASP A 24 14.65 7.96 4.32
N TYR A 25 13.61 8.79 4.22
CA TYR A 25 12.39 8.43 3.49
C TYR A 25 12.65 8.20 1.99
N GLU A 26 13.58 8.94 1.40
CA GLU A 26 13.95 8.78 -0.01
C GLU A 26 14.58 7.41 -0.26
N SER A 27 15.47 6.98 0.65
CA SER A 27 16.08 5.65 0.60
C SER A 27 15.01 4.54 0.69
N PHE A 28 13.96 4.72 1.50
CA PHE A 28 12.83 3.79 1.55
C PHE A 28 12.08 3.70 0.20
N VAL A 29 11.81 4.84 -0.42
CA VAL A 29 11.14 4.89 -1.74
C VAL A 29 12.02 4.26 -2.81
N ASP A 30 13.32 4.48 -2.79
CA ASP A 30 14.25 3.91 -3.77
C ASP A 30 14.45 2.41 -3.61
N VAL A 31 14.45 1.89 -2.38
CA VAL A 31 14.36 0.44 -2.13
C VAL A 31 13.06 -0.10 -2.73
N SER A 32 11.93 0.58 -2.55
CA SER A 32 10.63 0.17 -3.10
C SER A 32 10.63 0.14 -4.62
N LYS A 33 11.25 1.12 -5.29
CA LYS A 33 11.46 1.13 -6.75
C LYS A 33 12.29 -0.07 -7.22
N ARG A 34 13.33 -0.45 -6.47
CA ARG A 34 14.16 -1.64 -6.80
C ARG A 34 13.45 -2.96 -6.54
N VAL A 35 12.47 -3.00 -5.63
CA VAL A 35 11.62 -4.18 -5.43
C VAL A 35 10.72 -4.41 -6.66
N ILE A 36 10.29 -3.39 -7.39
CA ILE A 36 9.40 -3.63 -8.55
C ILE A 36 10.14 -3.94 -9.87
N GLN A 37 11.46 -3.75 -9.93
CA GLN A 37 12.24 -3.98 -11.15
C GLN A 37 12.22 -5.46 -11.56
N GLY A 38 11.92 -5.72 -12.83
CA GLY A 38 11.87 -7.07 -13.39
C GLY A 38 10.71 -7.94 -12.89
N ARG A 39 9.76 -7.38 -12.13
CA ARG A 39 8.61 -8.11 -11.58
C ARG A 39 7.30 -7.68 -12.25
N ASN A 40 6.45 -8.65 -12.57
CA ASN A 40 5.05 -8.39 -12.93
C ASN A 40 4.22 -8.02 -11.69
N ARG A 41 2.96 -7.65 -11.91
CA ARG A 41 2.03 -7.22 -10.85
C ARG A 41 1.96 -8.21 -9.68
N THR A 42 1.68 -9.48 -9.96
CA THR A 42 1.47 -10.51 -8.93
C THR A 42 2.75 -10.74 -8.13
N GLN A 43 3.91 -10.75 -8.80
CA GLN A 43 5.21 -10.89 -8.13
C GLN A 43 5.52 -9.71 -7.21
N GLN A 44 5.16 -8.48 -7.60
CA GLN A 44 5.33 -7.31 -6.73
C GLN A 44 4.50 -7.46 -5.45
N GLN A 45 3.23 -7.82 -5.60
CA GLN A 45 2.31 -7.99 -4.48
C GLN A 45 2.78 -9.09 -3.51
N GLN A 46 3.25 -10.22 -4.03
CA GLN A 46 3.78 -11.33 -3.23
C GLN A 46 4.97 -10.91 -2.38
N VAL A 47 5.94 -10.17 -2.94
CA VAL A 47 7.10 -9.71 -2.17
C VAL A 47 6.67 -8.81 -1.02
N VAL A 48 5.73 -7.89 -1.23
CA VAL A 48 5.25 -7.02 -0.15
C VAL A 48 4.48 -7.81 0.89
N ARG A 49 3.65 -8.77 0.48
CA ARG A 49 2.98 -9.68 1.41
C ARG A 49 3.98 -10.42 2.30
N GLU A 50 5.08 -10.94 1.74
CA GLU A 50 6.15 -11.58 2.52
C GLU A 50 6.83 -10.61 3.51
N VAL A 51 7.03 -9.35 3.11
CA VAL A 51 7.54 -8.31 4.01
C VAL A 51 6.58 -8.10 5.19
N LEU A 52 5.28 -7.92 4.91
CA LEU A 52 4.27 -7.70 5.95
C LEU A 52 4.15 -8.92 6.88
N LEU A 53 4.13 -10.13 6.33
CA LEU A 53 4.11 -11.36 7.11
C LEU A 53 5.35 -11.52 8.00
N SER A 54 6.52 -11.05 7.56
CA SER A 54 7.74 -11.10 8.37
C SER A 54 7.71 -10.19 9.59
N MET A 55 6.75 -9.27 9.68
CA MET A 55 6.51 -8.43 10.85
C MET A 55 5.65 -9.13 11.92
N LEU A 56 4.97 -10.23 11.56
CA LEU A 56 4.16 -11.00 12.48
C LEU A 56 5.01 -12.10 13.17
N PRO A 57 4.70 -12.45 14.43
CA PRO A 57 5.28 -13.61 15.08
C PRO A 57 4.96 -14.92 14.31
N PRO A 58 5.83 -15.94 14.37
CA PRO A 58 5.56 -17.24 13.74
C PRO A 58 4.23 -17.85 14.22
N GLY A 59 3.43 -18.33 13.28
CA GLY A 59 2.12 -18.94 13.56
C GLY A 59 0.98 -17.96 13.84
N ALA A 60 1.22 -16.65 13.87
CA ALA A 60 0.19 -15.69 14.24
C ALA A 60 -0.99 -15.53 13.24
N PRO A 61 -0.86 -15.68 11.90
CA PRO A 61 -1.98 -15.43 10.98
C PRO A 61 -3.24 -16.29 11.21
N ALA A 62 -3.08 -17.57 11.53
CA ALA A 62 -4.21 -18.45 11.83
C ALA A 62 -4.86 -18.16 13.20
N GLN A 63 -4.12 -17.52 14.11
CA GLN A 63 -4.57 -17.18 15.46
C GLN A 63 -5.25 -15.80 15.48
N PHE A 64 -4.79 -14.83 14.67
CA PHE A 64 -5.34 -13.48 14.63
C PHE A 64 -6.81 -13.46 14.20
N ARG A 65 -7.19 -14.21 13.14
CA ARG A 65 -8.59 -14.31 12.70
C ARG A 65 -9.54 -14.82 13.79
N LYS A 66 -9.06 -15.69 14.68
CA LYS A 66 -9.86 -16.23 15.79
C LYS A 66 -9.89 -15.30 17.00
N LEU A 67 -8.81 -14.58 17.26
CA LEU A 67 -8.66 -13.71 18.44
C LEU A 67 -9.24 -12.31 18.22
N PHE A 68 -9.33 -11.85 16.98
CA PHE A 68 -9.77 -10.50 16.63
C PHE A 68 -10.88 -10.54 15.58
N PRO A 69 -12.13 -10.87 15.96
CA PRO A 69 -13.26 -10.74 15.04
C PRO A 69 -13.38 -9.27 14.57
N PRO A 70 -13.82 -9.03 13.32
CA PRO A 70 -13.97 -7.70 12.75
C PRO A 70 -15.18 -6.97 13.36
N THR A 71 -15.03 -6.60 14.64
CA THR A 71 -16.00 -5.81 15.39
C THR A 71 -15.81 -4.33 15.08
N ARG A 72 -16.87 -3.54 15.24
CA ARG A 72 -16.79 -2.07 15.17
C ARG A 72 -15.63 -1.51 16.00
N TRP A 73 -15.47 -2.02 17.23
CA TRP A 73 -14.37 -1.60 18.11
C TRP A 73 -13.00 -1.88 17.49
N ALA A 74 -12.79 -3.06 16.91
CA ALA A 74 -11.52 -3.39 16.24
C ALA A 74 -11.25 -2.46 15.05
N CYS A 75 -12.28 -2.14 14.26
CA CYS A 75 -12.18 -1.21 13.13
C CYS A 75 -11.81 0.21 13.58
N GLU A 76 -12.51 0.75 14.59
CA GLU A 76 -12.26 2.10 15.14
C GLU A 76 -10.89 2.19 15.83
N PHE A 77 -10.47 1.13 16.54
CA PHE A 77 -9.15 1.05 17.16
C PHE A 77 -8.02 1.07 16.12
N ASN A 78 -8.12 0.25 15.07
CA ASN A 78 -7.12 0.22 14.01
C ASN A 78 -7.07 1.56 13.25
N ALA A 79 -8.21 2.19 12.96
CA ALA A 79 -8.24 3.53 12.37
C ALA A 79 -7.51 4.56 13.25
N THR A 80 -7.74 4.52 14.57
CA THR A 80 -7.14 5.43 15.53
C THR A 80 -5.62 5.26 15.63
N ILE A 81 -5.12 4.03 15.64
CA ILE A 81 -3.67 3.76 15.69
C ILE A 81 -2.99 4.06 14.35
N THR A 82 -3.68 3.85 13.23
CA THR A 82 -3.14 4.09 11.89
C THR A 82 -2.59 5.50 11.74
N VAL A 83 -3.31 6.49 12.27
CA VAL A 83 -2.95 7.92 12.15
C VAL A 83 -1.55 8.22 12.68
N PRO A 84 -1.24 8.03 13.99
CA PRO A 84 0.11 8.31 14.49
C PRO A 84 1.14 7.26 14.05
N PHE A 85 0.76 5.99 13.88
CA PHE A 85 1.72 4.93 13.59
C PHE A 85 2.28 5.02 12.16
N PHE A 86 1.45 5.40 11.20
CA PHE A 86 1.84 5.50 9.79
C PHE A 86 2.07 6.94 9.29
N ASP A 87 1.99 7.96 10.15
CA ASP A 87 2.23 9.36 9.76
C ASP A 87 3.58 9.54 9.04
N TRP A 88 4.64 8.89 9.52
CA TRP A 88 5.96 8.96 8.86
C TRP A 88 5.95 8.40 7.43
N LEU A 89 5.10 7.40 7.17
CA LEU A 89 5.03 6.63 5.92
C LEU A 89 4.10 7.31 4.90
N VAL A 90 2.88 7.63 5.31
CA VAL A 90 1.82 8.14 4.43
C VAL A 90 1.58 9.64 4.58
N GLY A 91 2.11 10.28 5.62
CA GLY A 91 1.90 11.70 5.91
C GLY A 91 0.62 11.97 6.72
N PRO A 92 0.25 13.26 6.87
CA PRO A 92 -0.83 13.69 7.73
C PRO A 92 -2.17 13.03 7.41
N SER A 93 -2.81 12.47 8.42
CA SER A 93 -4.09 11.78 8.30
C SER A 93 -5.00 12.05 9.49
N GLU A 94 -6.30 11.78 9.33
CA GLU A 94 -7.30 11.96 10.38
C GLU A 94 -8.35 10.85 10.36
N VAL A 95 -8.87 10.49 11.54
CA VAL A 95 -9.97 9.52 11.66
C VAL A 95 -11.30 10.18 11.33
N VAL A 96 -12.04 9.58 10.40
CA VAL A 96 -13.31 10.09 9.88
C VAL A 96 -14.44 9.09 10.14
N GLU A 97 -15.66 9.59 10.21
CA GLU A 97 -16.85 8.73 10.26
C GLU A 97 -17.17 8.20 8.86
N VAL A 98 -17.50 6.92 8.78
CA VAL A 98 -17.88 6.19 7.58
C VAL A 98 -19.06 5.29 7.89
N GLU A 99 -19.80 4.89 6.87
CA GLU A 99 -20.87 3.90 6.98
C GLU A 99 -20.40 2.57 6.40
N VAL A 100 -20.41 1.52 7.21
CA VAL A 100 -20.05 0.16 6.81
C VAL A 100 -21.23 -0.75 7.12
N ASN A 101 -21.80 -1.37 6.09
CA ASN A 101 -22.96 -2.27 6.20
C ASN A 101 -24.15 -1.63 6.95
N GLY A 102 -24.43 -0.34 6.70
CA GLY A 102 -25.50 0.41 7.35
C GLY A 102 -25.19 0.89 8.77
N VAL A 103 -23.97 0.68 9.27
CA VAL A 103 -23.53 1.11 10.60
C VAL A 103 -22.53 2.24 10.47
N LYS A 104 -22.86 3.39 11.08
CA LYS A 104 -21.94 4.52 11.22
C LYS A 104 -20.90 4.22 12.30
N GLN A 105 -19.63 4.37 11.95
CA GLN A 105 -18.50 4.12 12.83
C GLN A 105 -17.29 4.99 12.46
N ARG A 106 -16.41 5.27 13.43
CA ARG A 106 -15.17 6.05 13.22
C ARG A 106 -14.01 5.17 12.75
N SER A 107 -14.25 4.40 11.70
CA SER A 107 -13.28 3.43 11.17
C SER A 107 -12.65 3.84 9.84
N GLY A 108 -12.93 5.07 9.37
CA GLY A 108 -12.27 5.66 8.22
C GLY A 108 -11.00 6.41 8.63
N VAL A 109 -9.98 6.38 7.79
CA VAL A 109 -8.79 7.24 7.88
C VAL A 109 -8.64 7.97 6.56
N ARG A 110 -8.57 9.30 6.62
CA ARG A 110 -8.35 10.16 5.46
C ARG A 110 -6.93 10.71 5.51
N ILE A 111 -6.08 10.22 4.61
CA ILE A 111 -4.73 10.73 4.37
C ILE A 111 -4.88 11.95 3.45
N LYS A 112 -4.49 13.13 3.94
CA LYS A 112 -4.72 14.40 3.23
C LYS A 112 -3.89 14.51 1.96
N LYS A 113 -2.65 14.02 2.04
CA LYS A 113 -1.72 13.93 0.93
C LYS A 113 -0.75 12.79 1.20
N CYS A 114 -0.86 11.72 0.43
CA CYS A 114 -0.10 10.49 0.61
C CYS A 114 1.34 10.70 0.18
N ARG A 115 2.23 10.78 1.17
CA ARG A 115 3.67 10.95 0.97
C ARG A 115 4.26 9.86 0.07
N TYR A 116 3.80 8.61 0.20
CA TYR A 116 4.34 7.51 -0.60
C TYR A 116 3.92 7.61 -2.07
N LEU A 117 2.66 7.97 -2.32
CA LEU A 117 2.16 8.18 -3.68
C LEU A 117 2.86 9.36 -4.34
N GLU A 118 3.01 10.47 -3.63
CA GLU A 118 3.70 11.68 -4.11
C GLU A 118 5.18 11.39 -4.45
N ASN A 119 5.93 10.79 -3.52
CA ASN A 119 7.36 10.53 -3.72
C ASN A 119 7.63 9.39 -4.71
N SER A 120 6.75 8.40 -4.82
CA SER A 120 6.91 7.33 -5.81
C SER A 120 6.52 7.80 -7.22
N GLY A 121 5.58 8.74 -7.34
CA GLY A 121 5.09 9.25 -8.62
C GLY A 121 4.62 8.12 -9.56
N CYS A 122 4.10 7.02 -9.01
CA CYS A 122 3.84 5.81 -9.78
C CYS A 122 2.58 5.09 -9.31
N VAL A 123 1.57 5.08 -10.19
CA VAL A 123 0.30 4.36 -10.01
C VAL A 123 0.54 2.88 -9.70
N GLY A 124 1.42 2.23 -10.47
CA GLY A 124 1.75 0.82 -10.25
C GLY A 124 2.35 0.54 -8.86
N MET A 125 3.17 1.45 -8.33
CA MET A 125 3.69 1.32 -6.97
C MET A 125 2.61 1.53 -5.92
N CYS A 126 1.75 2.53 -6.09
CA CYS A 126 0.61 2.73 -5.19
C CYS A 126 -0.27 1.49 -5.12
N VAL A 127 -0.65 0.92 -6.27
CA VAL A 127 -1.55 -0.23 -6.31
C VAL A 127 -0.87 -1.52 -5.86
N ASN A 128 0.31 -1.84 -6.40
CA ASN A 128 0.93 -3.15 -6.21
C ASN A 128 1.85 -3.24 -4.99
N MET A 129 2.30 -2.12 -4.45
CA MET A 129 3.20 -2.10 -3.28
C MET A 129 2.54 -1.58 -2.01
N CYS A 130 1.47 -0.79 -2.12
CA CYS A 130 0.77 -0.25 -0.96
C CYS A 130 -0.63 -0.85 -0.85
N LYS A 131 -1.53 -0.49 -1.77
CA LYS A 131 -2.97 -0.81 -1.69
C LYS A 131 -3.24 -2.31 -1.61
N ILE A 132 -2.97 -3.06 -2.68
CA ILE A 132 -3.39 -4.47 -2.75
C ILE A 132 -2.74 -5.31 -1.64
N PRO A 133 -1.41 -5.25 -1.42
CA PRO A 133 -0.80 -6.05 -0.35
C PRO A 133 -1.30 -5.70 1.05
N THR A 134 -1.61 -4.42 1.31
CA THR A 134 -2.13 -4.00 2.63
C THR A 134 -3.56 -4.46 2.82
N GLN A 135 -4.41 -4.35 1.79
CA GLN A 135 -5.78 -4.87 1.83
C GLN A 135 -5.78 -6.38 2.06
N ASP A 136 -4.95 -7.13 1.33
CA ASP A 136 -4.82 -8.59 1.48
C ASP A 136 -4.30 -8.94 2.88
N PHE A 137 -3.28 -8.22 3.38
CA PHE A 137 -2.73 -8.47 4.70
C PHE A 137 -3.78 -8.26 5.80
N PHE A 138 -4.52 -7.16 5.78
CA PHE A 138 -5.54 -6.89 6.80
C PHE A 138 -6.75 -7.83 6.65
N THR A 139 -7.25 -8.00 5.43
CA THR A 139 -8.46 -8.79 5.16
C THR A 139 -8.20 -10.28 5.32
N ASP A 140 -7.16 -10.79 4.65
CA ASP A 140 -6.84 -12.20 4.69
C ASP A 140 -6.05 -12.54 5.93
N GLU A 141 -4.90 -11.92 6.21
CA GLU A 141 -4.04 -12.43 7.30
C GLU A 141 -4.51 -12.01 8.69
N PHE A 142 -4.91 -10.75 8.84
CA PHE A 142 -5.31 -10.19 10.13
C PHE A 142 -6.79 -10.46 10.46
N GLY A 143 -7.64 -10.70 9.45
CA GLY A 143 -9.07 -10.95 9.61
C GLY A 143 -9.92 -9.70 9.82
N LEU A 144 -9.37 -8.52 9.49
CA LEU A 144 -10.04 -7.24 9.57
C LEU A 144 -10.15 -6.66 8.15
N PRO A 145 -11.35 -6.69 7.52
CA PRO A 145 -11.52 -6.14 6.18
C PRO A 145 -11.03 -4.70 6.09
N LEU A 146 -10.31 -4.39 5.02
CA LEU A 146 -9.80 -3.05 4.76
C LEU A 146 -9.94 -2.73 3.28
N THR A 147 -10.54 -1.59 2.98
CA THR A 147 -10.53 -0.98 1.64
C THR A 147 -9.68 0.27 1.66
N MET A 148 -8.79 0.41 0.67
CA MET A 148 -7.98 1.62 0.47
C MET A 148 -8.34 2.25 -0.88
N THR A 149 -8.60 3.56 -0.90
CA THR A 149 -9.01 4.29 -2.10
C THR A 149 -8.06 5.47 -2.33
N PRO A 150 -7.00 5.30 -3.14
CA PRO A 150 -6.13 6.40 -3.52
C PRO A 150 -6.85 7.35 -4.49
N ASN A 151 -6.62 8.64 -4.33
CA ASN A 151 -6.96 9.64 -5.32
C ASN A 151 -5.67 10.10 -6.01
N PHE A 152 -5.58 9.85 -7.31
CA PHE A 152 -4.38 10.15 -8.11
C PHE A 152 -4.33 11.61 -8.59
N GLU A 153 -5.41 12.37 -8.46
CA GLU A 153 -5.44 13.78 -8.85
C GLU A 153 -4.87 14.69 -7.75
N ASP A 154 -5.30 14.48 -6.51
CA ASP A 154 -4.87 15.28 -5.34
C ASP A 154 -3.83 14.59 -4.46
N MET A 155 -3.45 13.36 -4.83
CA MET A 155 -2.52 12.48 -4.10
C MET A 155 -3.03 12.06 -2.71
N SER A 156 -4.31 12.22 -2.38
CA SER A 156 -4.88 11.74 -1.11
C SER A 156 -5.14 10.23 -1.14
N CYS A 157 -5.48 9.66 0.02
CA CYS A 157 -5.92 8.27 0.11
C CYS A 157 -6.88 8.08 1.27
N GLU A 158 -7.93 7.32 1.05
CA GLU A 158 -8.85 6.89 2.10
C GLU A 158 -8.56 5.44 2.48
N MET A 159 -8.74 5.11 3.75
CA MET A 159 -8.70 3.75 4.27
C MET A 159 -9.97 3.52 5.08
N VAL A 160 -10.67 2.42 4.86
CA VAL A 160 -11.90 2.08 5.57
C VAL A 160 -11.76 0.70 6.19
N TYR A 161 -11.56 0.66 7.51
CA TYR A 161 -11.55 -0.58 8.27
C TYR A 161 -12.99 -1.09 8.47
N GLY A 162 -13.17 -2.39 8.29
CA GLY A 162 -14.45 -3.10 8.28
C GLY A 162 -15.10 -3.22 6.91
N GLN A 163 -14.60 -2.51 5.89
CA GLN A 163 -15.09 -2.62 4.53
C GLN A 163 -14.24 -3.64 3.75
N ALA A 164 -14.90 -4.57 3.06
CA ALA A 164 -14.20 -5.51 2.19
C ALA A 164 -13.71 -4.80 0.92
N PRO A 165 -12.47 -5.07 0.48
CA PRO A 165 -11.97 -4.53 -0.78
C PRO A 165 -12.75 -5.11 -1.96
N PRO A 166 -12.96 -4.34 -3.03
CA PRO A 166 -13.54 -4.89 -4.26
C PRO A 166 -12.55 -5.86 -4.93
N PRO A 167 -13.04 -6.76 -5.80
CA PRO A 167 -12.19 -7.48 -6.75
C PRO A 167 -11.34 -6.51 -7.57
N PHE A 168 -10.14 -6.94 -7.97
CA PHE A 168 -9.19 -6.07 -8.66
C PHE A 168 -9.77 -5.47 -9.96
N GLU A 169 -10.50 -6.28 -10.72
CA GLU A 169 -11.11 -5.92 -12.02
C GLU A 169 -12.20 -4.84 -11.87
N ASP A 170 -12.83 -4.78 -10.69
CA ASP A 170 -13.87 -3.82 -10.36
C ASP A 170 -13.31 -2.57 -9.67
N ASP A 171 -12.09 -2.65 -9.14
CA ASP A 171 -11.43 -1.55 -8.45
C ASP A 171 -11.09 -0.39 -9.42
N PRO A 172 -11.53 0.85 -9.16
CA PRO A 172 -11.16 1.99 -9.99
C PRO A 172 -9.65 2.19 -10.14
N ALA A 173 -8.87 1.86 -9.10
CA ALA A 173 -7.43 1.99 -9.13
C ALA A 173 -6.75 1.04 -10.13
N SER A 174 -7.41 -0.07 -10.53
CA SER A 174 -6.87 -0.98 -11.55
C SER A 174 -6.98 -0.42 -12.97
N LYS A 175 -7.79 0.63 -13.16
CA LYS A 175 -8.08 1.28 -14.45
C LYS A 175 -7.35 2.61 -14.61
N GLN A 176 -6.49 2.96 -13.66
CA GLN A 176 -5.82 4.26 -13.62
C GLN A 176 -4.69 4.35 -14.67
N PRO A 177 -4.63 5.41 -15.50
CA PRO A 177 -3.48 5.67 -16.38
C PRO A 177 -2.26 6.14 -15.58
N CYS A 178 -1.06 6.00 -16.15
CA CYS A 178 0.14 6.63 -15.59
C CYS A 178 -0.01 8.16 -15.51
N PHE A 179 0.73 8.80 -14.59
CA PHE A 179 0.88 10.25 -14.60
C PHE A 179 1.61 10.72 -15.86
N ALA A 180 0.89 11.43 -16.73
CA ALA A 180 1.40 11.83 -18.05
C ALA A 180 2.68 12.66 -17.98
N ASP A 181 2.76 13.59 -17.03
CA ASP A 181 3.84 14.59 -16.98
C ASP A 181 5.13 14.07 -16.34
N ILE A 182 5.06 12.99 -15.54
CA ILE A 182 6.20 12.52 -14.72
C ILE A 182 6.59 11.06 -14.96
N CYS A 183 5.73 10.25 -15.58
CA CYS A 183 6.01 8.84 -15.80
C CYS A 183 6.55 8.59 -17.21
N SER A 184 7.79 8.10 -17.33
CA SER A 184 8.39 7.75 -18.62
C SER A 184 7.69 6.60 -19.36
N LEU A 185 6.81 5.87 -18.69
CA LEU A 185 5.99 4.80 -19.27
C LEU A 185 4.56 5.27 -19.59
N ALA A 186 4.24 6.54 -19.36
CA ALA A 186 2.95 7.09 -19.71
C ALA A 186 2.78 7.06 -21.23
N ASN A 187 1.61 6.58 -21.66
CA ASN A 187 1.18 6.62 -23.04
C ASN A 187 -0.15 7.37 -23.07
N PRO A 188 -0.24 8.55 -23.71
CA PRO A 188 -1.48 9.33 -23.79
C PRO A 188 -2.65 8.57 -24.44
N ASN A 189 -2.35 7.54 -25.24
CA ASN A 189 -3.36 6.70 -25.89
C ASN A 189 -3.75 5.48 -25.05
N SER A 190 -3.11 5.24 -23.91
CA SER A 190 -3.48 4.16 -22.99
C SER A 190 -4.30 4.71 -21.84
N SER A 191 -5.49 4.15 -21.63
CA SER A 191 -6.32 4.47 -20.47
C SER A 191 -5.82 3.82 -19.18
N VAL A 192 -4.87 2.87 -19.24
CA VAL A 192 -4.41 2.09 -18.09
C VAL A 192 -2.88 2.09 -18.00
N CYS A 193 -2.37 2.18 -16.77
CA CYS A 193 -0.97 2.03 -16.45
C CYS A 193 -0.50 0.59 -16.79
N PRO A 194 0.56 0.40 -17.60
CA PRO A 194 1.04 -0.94 -17.96
C PRO A 194 1.56 -1.74 -16.76
N LYS A 195 1.85 -1.09 -15.62
CA LYS A 195 2.24 -1.78 -14.38
C LYS A 195 1.05 -2.40 -13.62
N LEU A 196 -0.18 -2.12 -14.04
CA LEU A 196 -1.39 -2.75 -13.50
C LEU A 196 -1.80 -3.99 -14.30
N GLN A 197 -1.13 -4.25 -15.41
CA GLN A 197 -1.32 -5.43 -16.23
C GLN A 197 -0.39 -6.57 -15.75
N ILE A 198 -0.76 -7.81 -16.08
CA ILE A 198 0.04 -9.02 -15.78
C ILE A 198 1.14 -9.19 -16.82
#